data_AF-A0A1J3H0U2-F1
#
_entry.id   AF-A0A1J3H0U2-F1
#
_cell.length_a   1.000
_cell.length_b   1.000
_cell.length_c   1.000
_cell.angle_alpha   90.00
_cell.angle_beta   90.00
_cell.angle_gamma   90.00
#
_symmetry.space_group_name_H-M   'P 1'
#
loop_
_entity.id
_entity.type
_entity.pdbx_description
1 polymer ?
#
loop_
_entity_poly.entity_id
_entity_poly.type
_entity_poly.pdbx_seq_one_letter_code
_entity_poly.pdbx_strand_id
1 'polypeptide(L)'
;RPNAVTIASLVSACGDALELNDGKCLHGWAIRQKVYSSVIIETSLISMYAKCNRIDLCFRVFSGASKNQTGPWSAIIAGCFQNGLLRDAL
;
A
#
# COMPACT_ATOMS: atom_id res chain seq x y z
N ARG A 1 12.99 12.37 -13.49
CA ARG A 1 12.84 11.53 -12.26
C ARG A 1 11.36 11.20 -12.10
N PRO A 2 10.95 9.93 -11.90
CA PRO A 2 9.56 9.61 -11.57
C PRO A 2 9.12 10.36 -10.32
N ASN A 3 7.90 10.90 -10.33
CA ASN A 3 7.31 11.55 -9.16
C ASN A 3 6.45 10.56 -8.36
N ALA A 4 5.92 10.97 -7.21
CA ALA A 4 5.11 10.11 -6.35
C ALA A 4 3.88 9.52 -7.07
N VAL A 5 3.27 10.26 -8.01
CA VAL A 5 2.11 9.78 -8.78
C VAL A 5 2.52 8.63 -9.69
N THR A 6 3.60 8.79 -10.46
CA THR A 6 4.10 7.72 -11.36
C THR A 6 4.36 6.42 -10.60
N ILE A 7 4.97 6.52 -9.42
CA ILE A 7 5.33 5.35 -8.62
C ILE A 7 4.11 4.72 -7.97
N ALA A 8 3.16 5.53 -7.48
CA ALA A 8 1.89 5.00 -6.96
C ALA A 8 1.09 4.27 -8.04
N SER A 9 1.10 4.76 -9.28
CA SER A 9 0.49 4.07 -10.43
C SER A 9 1.14 2.71 -10.69
N LEU A 10 2.48 2.64 -10.68
CA LEU A 10 3.21 1.37 -10.83
C LEU A 10 2.93 0.40 -9.69
N VAL A 11 2.91 0.88 -8.44
CA VAL A 11 2.57 0.07 -7.26
C VAL A 11 1.14 -0.48 -7.38
N SER A 12 0.20 0.36 -7.84
CA SER A 12 -1.19 -0.05 -8.05
C SER A 12 -1.30 -1.12 -9.12
N ALA A 13 -0.59 -0.96 -10.24
CA ALA A 13 -0.52 -1.95 -11.30
C ALA A 13 0.06 -3.30 -10.82
N CYS A 14 1.09 -3.30 -9.96
CA CYS A 14 1.57 -4.52 -9.32
C CYS A 14 0.48 -5.18 -8.46
N GLY A 15 -0.33 -4.39 -7.76
CA GLY A 15 -1.46 -4.90 -6.98
C GLY A 15 -2.55 -5.53 -7.85
N ASP A 16 -2.87 -4.90 -8.99
CA ASP A 16 -3.86 -5.41 -9.94
C ASP A 16 -3.37 -6.68 -10.66
N ALA A 17 -2.07 -6.76 -10.93
CA ALA A 17 -1.43 -7.94 -11.54
C ALA A 17 -1.06 -9.03 -10.52
N LEU A 18 -1.26 -8.81 -9.21
CA LEU A 18 -0.85 -9.70 -8.12
C LEU A 18 0.68 -9.96 -8.08
N GLU A 19 1.48 -9.03 -8.59
CA GLU A 19 2.94 -9.11 -8.70
C GLU A 19 3.62 -8.58 -7.43
N LEU A 20 3.63 -9.41 -6.37
CA LEU A 20 4.16 -9.04 -5.06
C LEU A 20 5.65 -8.65 -5.07
N ASN A 21 6.46 -9.32 -5.87
CA ASN A 21 7.91 -9.10 -5.88
C ASN A 21 8.26 -7.74 -6.50
N ASP A 22 7.63 -7.39 -7.62
CA ASP A 22 7.79 -6.07 -8.24
C ASP A 22 7.25 -4.96 -7.32
N GLY A 23 6.12 -5.20 -6.67
CA GLY A 23 5.58 -4.31 -5.65
C GLY A 23 6.56 -4.05 -4.48
N LYS A 24 7.27 -5.09 -4.00
CA LYS A 24 8.32 -4.94 -2.98
C LYS A 24 9.53 -4.17 -3.49
N CYS A 25 9.93 -4.38 -4.75
CA CYS A 25 11.00 -3.61 -5.38
C CYS A 25 10.65 -2.11 -5.41
N LEU A 26 9.42 -1.78 -5.81
CA LEU A 26 8.91 -0.40 -5.82
C LEU A 26 8.82 0.19 -4.40
N HIS A 27 8.38 -0.59 -3.41
CA HIS A 27 8.39 -0.16 -2.00
C HIS A 27 9.82 0.18 -1.54
N GLY A 28 10.78 -0.71 -1.78
CA GLY A 28 12.19 -0.46 -1.44
C GLY A 28 12.77 0.75 -2.18
N TRP A 29 12.36 0.97 -3.43
CA TRP A 29 12.71 2.16 -4.20
C TRP A 29 12.13 3.44 -3.57
N ALA A 30 10.85 3.43 -3.17
CA ALA A 30 10.18 4.59 -2.57
C ALA A 30 10.85 5.02 -1.24
N ILE A 31 11.30 4.06 -0.43
CA ILE A 31 12.10 4.31 0.78
C ILE A 31 13.43 4.99 0.41
N ARG A 32 14.18 4.40 -0.54
CA ARG A 32 15.49 4.94 -0.97
C ARG A 32 15.40 6.35 -1.56
N GLN A 33 14.32 6.67 -2.23
CA GLN A 33 14.08 8.00 -2.80
C GLN A 33 13.43 8.99 -1.82
N LYS A 34 13.17 8.57 -0.57
CA LYS A 34 12.53 9.41 0.47
C LYS A 34 11.15 9.95 0.06
N VAL A 35 10.41 9.21 -0.77
CA VAL A 35 9.04 9.54 -1.19
C VAL A 35 7.98 8.69 -0.49
N TYR A 36 8.41 7.73 0.33
CA TYR A 36 7.52 6.82 1.06
C TYR A 36 6.51 7.56 1.96
N SER A 37 6.87 8.71 2.54
CA SER A 37 5.97 9.53 3.38
C SER A 37 4.87 10.25 2.61
N SER A 38 4.78 10.05 1.29
CA SER A 38 3.65 10.54 0.51
C SER A 38 2.43 9.67 0.76
N VAL A 39 1.33 10.28 1.20
CA VAL A 39 0.05 9.61 1.46
C VAL A 39 -0.42 8.77 0.28
N ILE A 40 -0.17 9.22 -0.95
CA ILE A 40 -0.54 8.49 -2.18
C ILE A 40 0.30 7.20 -2.31
N ILE A 41 1.59 7.26 -2.00
CA ILE A 41 2.49 6.09 -1.99
C ILE A 41 2.07 5.11 -0.89
N GLU A 42 1.87 5.60 0.34
CA GLU A 42 1.43 4.78 1.48
C GLU A 42 0.12 4.05 1.15
N THR A 43 -0.89 4.79 0.66
CA THR A 43 -2.22 4.25 0.30
C THR A 43 -2.11 3.19 -0.81
N SER A 44 -1.29 3.45 -1.84
CA SER A 44 -1.07 2.48 -2.92
C SER A 44 -0.38 1.21 -2.44
N LEU A 45 0.60 1.31 -1.53
CA LEU A 45 1.32 0.17 -0.96
C LEU A 45 0.43 -0.68 -0.04
N ILE A 46 -0.39 -0.06 0.80
CA ILE A 46 -1.40 -0.75 1.63
C ILE A 46 -2.32 -1.56 0.71
N SER A 47 -2.86 -0.91 -0.33
CA SER A 47 -3.77 -1.56 -1.28
C SER A 47 -3.10 -2.70 -2.05
N MET A 48 -1.85 -2.51 -2.50
CA MET A 48 -1.10 -3.53 -3.23
C MET A 48 -0.82 -4.76 -2.36
N TYR A 49 -0.36 -4.58 -1.12
CA TYR A 49 -0.12 -5.70 -0.21
C TYR A 49 -1.42 -6.43 0.16
N ALA A 50 -2.53 -5.70 0.34
CA ALA A 50 -3.84 -6.32 0.56
C ALA A 50 -4.28 -7.18 -0.62
N LYS A 51 -4.16 -6.68 -1.87
CA LYS A 51 -4.49 -7.44 -3.09
C LYS A 51 -3.63 -8.68 -3.25
N CYS A 52 -2.35 -8.61 -2.90
CA CYS A 52 -1.42 -9.73 -2.94
C CYS A 52 -1.59 -10.73 -1.77
N ASN A 53 -2.68 -10.65 -1.00
CA ASN A 53 -2.95 -11.49 0.17
C ASN A 53 -1.83 -11.46 1.23
N ARG A 54 -1.12 -10.33 1.31
CA ARG A 54 -0.04 -10.06 2.28
C ARG A 54 -0.49 -9.05 3.31
N ILE A 55 -1.51 -9.43 4.06
CA ILE A 55 -2.10 -8.56 5.06
C ILE A 55 -1.11 -8.17 6.16
N ASP A 56 -0.15 -9.04 6.49
CA ASP A 56 0.95 -8.77 7.41
C ASP A 56 1.75 -7.53 6.99
N LEU A 57 2.07 -7.42 5.69
CA LEU A 57 2.80 -6.28 5.13
C LEU A 57 1.89 -5.06 4.96
N CYS A 58 0.61 -5.28 4.63
CA CYS A 58 -0.41 -4.24 4.57
C CYS A 58 -0.52 -3.48 5.91
N PHE A 59 -0.71 -4.20 7.02
CA PHE A 59 -0.74 -3.62 8.36
C PHE A 59 0.59 -2.98 8.75
N ARG A 60 1.73 -3.56 8.35
CA ARG A 60 3.04 -2.95 8.61
C ARG A 60 3.18 -1.60 7.93
N VAL A 61 2.77 -1.45 6.68
CA VAL A 61 2.77 -0.16 5.97
C VAL A 61 1.81 0.81 6.67
N PHE A 62 0.57 0.38 6.95
CA PHE A 62 -0.43 1.20 7.63
C PHE A 62 0.03 1.68 9.02
N SER A 63 0.77 0.85 9.76
CA SER A 63 1.26 1.19 11.10
C SER A 63 2.14 2.44 11.10
N GLY A 64 2.93 2.64 10.04
CA GLY A 64 3.82 3.78 9.84
C GLY A 64 3.28 4.85 8.89
N ALA A 65 2.04 4.72 8.40
CA ALA A 65 1.43 5.67 7.47
C ALA A 65 0.91 6.94 8.15
N SER A 66 0.60 7.95 7.35
CA SER A 66 -0.02 9.21 7.78
C SER A 66 -1.50 9.01 8.14
N LYS A 67 -1.76 8.52 9.35
CA LYS A 67 -3.11 8.17 9.86
C LYS A 67 -4.07 9.36 10.05
N ASN A 68 -3.61 10.59 9.83
CA ASN A 68 -4.45 11.79 9.82
C ASN A 68 -5.17 12.00 8.47
N GLN A 69 -4.88 11.18 7.46
CA GLN A 69 -5.51 11.26 6.13
C GLN A 69 -6.47 10.09 5.91
N THR A 70 -7.52 10.32 5.13
CA THR A 70 -8.55 9.31 4.84
C THR A 70 -8.04 8.16 3.98
N GLY A 71 -7.09 8.41 3.06
CA GLY A 71 -6.57 7.42 2.11
C GLY A 71 -6.10 6.11 2.76
N PRO A 72 -5.12 6.14 3.69
CA PRO A 72 -4.62 4.94 4.36
C PRO A 72 -5.69 4.15 5.12
N TRP A 73 -6.66 4.83 5.75
CA TRP A 73 -7.79 4.19 6.43
C TRP A 73 -8.72 3.48 5.46
N SER A 74 -9.10 4.13 4.37
CA SER A 74 -9.92 3.49 3.33
C SER A 74 -9.24 2.27 2.74
N ALA A 75 -7.92 2.34 2.51
CA ALA A 75 -7.15 1.22 1.98
C ALA A 75 -7.05 0.05 2.96
N ILE A 76 -6.82 0.29 4.27
CA ILE A 76 -6.74 -0.81 5.24
C ILE A 76 -8.09 -1.49 5.43
N ILE A 77 -9.19 -0.73 5.52
CA ILE A 77 -10.54 -1.28 5.68
C ILE A 77 -10.91 -2.13 4.46
N ALA A 78 -10.67 -1.62 3.25
CA ALA A 78 -10.88 -2.37 2.01
C ALA A 78 -10.01 -3.65 1.98
N GLY A 79 -8.76 -3.55 2.43
CA GLY A 79 -7.87 -4.69 2.52
C GLY A 79 -8.34 -5.77 3.50
N CYS A 80 -8.80 -5.39 4.69
CA CYS A 80 -9.37 -6.31 5.67
C CYS A 80 -10.61 -7.03 5.10
N PHE A 81 -11.50 -6.29 4.44
CA PHE A 81 -12.68 -6.87 3.78
C PHE A 81 -12.28 -7.90 2.71
N GLN A 82 -11.35 -7.54 1.82
CA GLN A 82 -10.86 -8.43 0.75
C GLN A 82 -10.18 -9.70 1.29
N ASN A 83 -9.57 -9.63 2.46
CA ASN A 83 -8.84 -10.74 3.09
C ASN A 83 -9.68 -11.50 4.14
N GLY A 84 -10.98 -11.22 4.25
CA GLY A 84 -11.89 -11.93 5.18
C GLY A 84 -11.72 -11.58 6.67
N LEU A 85 -11.02 -10.48 6.99
CA LEU A 85 -10.70 -10.04 8.35
C LEU A 85 -11.70 -8.98 8.85
N LEU A 86 -12.98 -9.21 8.63
CA LEU A 86 -14.06 -8.26 8.95
C LEU A 86 -14.03 -7.77 10.41
N ARG A 87 -13.56 -8.60 11.35
CA ARG A 87 -13.45 -8.24 12.77
C ARG A 87 -12.34 -7.22 13.05
N ASP A 88 -11.32 -7.15 12.19
CA ASP A 88 -10.19 -6.22 12.32
C ASP A 88 -10.42 -4.94 11.47
N ALA A 89 -11.58 -4.83 10.80
CA ALA A 89 -11.91 -3.73 9.87
C ALA A 89 -12.77 -2.61 10.50
N LEU A 90 -13.33 -2.84 11.71
CA LEU A 90 -14.25 -1.95 12.43
C LEU A 90 -13.62 -1.46 13.73
#